data_AF-A0A9D2GWZ5-F1
#
_entry.id   AF-A0A9D2GWZ5-F1
#
_cell.length_a   1.000
_cell.length_b   1.000
_cell.length_c   1.000
_cell.angle_alpha   90.00
_cell.angle_beta   90.00
_cell.angle_gamma   90.00
#
_symmetry.space_group_name_H-M   'P 1'
#
loop_
_entity.id
_entity.type
_entity.pdbx_description
1 polymer ?
#
loop_
_entity_poly.entity_id
_entity_poly.type
_entity_poly.pdbx_seq_one_letter_code
_entity_poly.pdbx_strand_id
1 'polypeptide(L)'
;MMDNKLFTFFELVWGYIDRGTFYREPFRWLYGTVSVLNLLFPLYIIYTVTDSEVFEFLSGGDIVACVLVFLLLIFLGIMSFSLWMDRKKKMKDILLDNSDFVAIPMVSHFIQTLGEWLGFYFGVGGCVISLFFVVFGLGDSLGQLFGILPLGTGLSMVVIYPIVGYLIVVSGRLIAELYRALASIANNTKRTNPAKGQEDTPADEAPVGTED
;
A
#
# COMPACT_ATOMS: atom_id res chain seq x y z
N MET A 1 -29.91 -26.89 -23.78
CA MET A 1 -29.81 -25.43 -23.99
C MET A 1 -29.75 -24.74 -22.63
N MET A 2 -28.58 -24.73 -21.99
CA MET A 2 -28.37 -24.07 -20.68
C MET A 2 -26.97 -23.45 -20.61
N ASP A 3 -26.50 -22.76 -21.67
CA ASP A 3 -25.08 -22.34 -21.73
C ASP A 3 -24.84 -20.90 -22.20
N ASN A 4 -25.78 -19.98 -21.98
CA ASN A 4 -25.54 -18.59 -22.38
C ASN A 4 -25.20 -17.69 -21.20
N LYS A 5 -25.82 -17.83 -20.02
CA LYS A 5 -25.64 -16.85 -18.93
C LYS A 5 -24.31 -16.97 -18.19
N LEU A 6 -23.85 -18.20 -17.90
CA LEU A 6 -22.56 -18.43 -17.25
C LEU A 6 -21.40 -18.07 -18.19
N PHE A 7 -21.48 -18.47 -19.45
CA PHE A 7 -20.47 -18.12 -20.45
C PHE A 7 -20.39 -16.61 -20.70
N THR A 8 -21.54 -15.93 -20.80
CA THR A 8 -21.58 -14.46 -20.89
C THR A 8 -21.01 -13.79 -19.63
N PHE A 9 -21.24 -14.36 -18.44
CA PHE A 9 -20.63 -13.86 -17.20
C PHE A 9 -19.11 -14.00 -17.23
N PHE A 10 -18.59 -15.16 -17.65
CA PHE A 10 -17.15 -15.35 -17.81
C PHE A 10 -16.56 -14.43 -18.86
N GLU A 11 -17.19 -14.27 -20.04
CA GLU A 11 -16.75 -13.31 -21.06
C GLU A 11 -16.77 -11.86 -20.57
N LEU A 12 -17.73 -11.49 -19.72
CA LEU A 12 -17.77 -10.19 -19.07
C LEU A 12 -16.60 -10.02 -18.09
N VAL A 13 -16.27 -11.05 -17.32
CA VAL A 13 -15.13 -11.08 -16.38
C VAL A 13 -13.80 -11.01 -17.13
N TRP A 14 -13.60 -11.85 -18.16
CA TRP A 14 -12.41 -11.86 -19.00
C TRP A 14 -12.24 -10.53 -19.74
N GLY A 15 -13.32 -10.02 -20.34
CA GLY A 15 -13.32 -8.72 -21.01
C GLY A 15 -13.12 -7.54 -20.05
N TYR A 16 -13.39 -7.69 -18.76
CA TYR A 16 -13.07 -6.69 -17.72
C TYR A 16 -11.59 -6.74 -17.32
N ILE A 17 -10.99 -7.94 -17.31
CA ILE A 17 -9.54 -8.17 -17.10
C ILE A 17 -8.73 -7.60 -18.26
N ASP A 18 -9.13 -7.89 -19.51
CA ASP A 18 -8.39 -7.52 -20.72
C ASP A 18 -8.41 -6.00 -21.00
N ARG A 19 -9.42 -5.28 -20.53
CA ARG A 19 -9.54 -3.81 -20.68
C ARG A 19 -8.62 -3.00 -19.77
N GLY A 20 -7.85 -3.64 -18.90
CA GLY A 20 -6.99 -2.98 -17.91
C GLY A 20 -7.75 -2.26 -16.79
N THR A 21 -9.07 -2.05 -16.91
CA THR A 21 -9.98 -1.52 -15.88
C THR A 21 -9.98 -2.36 -14.61
N PHE A 22 -9.78 -3.68 -14.74
CA PHE A 22 -9.64 -4.60 -13.61
C PHE A 22 -8.50 -4.23 -12.66
N TYR A 23 -7.44 -3.59 -13.12
CA TYR A 23 -6.34 -3.21 -12.22
C TYR A 23 -6.55 -1.80 -11.65
N ARG A 24 -7.26 -0.92 -12.36
CA ARG A 24 -7.37 0.51 -11.98
C ARG A 24 -8.36 0.74 -10.86
N GLU A 25 -9.55 0.14 -10.97
CA GLU A 25 -10.62 0.38 -10.01
C GLU A 25 -10.37 -0.30 -8.66
N PRO A 26 -9.96 -1.57 -8.59
CA PRO A 26 -9.71 -2.24 -7.31
C PRO A 26 -8.60 -1.58 -6.50
N PHE A 27 -7.52 -1.10 -7.12
CA PHE A 27 -6.49 -0.34 -6.39
C PHE A 27 -7.03 0.99 -5.85
N ARG A 28 -7.91 1.67 -6.59
CA ARG A 28 -8.54 2.92 -6.11
C ARG A 28 -9.44 2.66 -4.91
N TRP A 29 -10.18 1.56 -4.93
CA TRP A 29 -10.98 1.09 -3.80
C TRP A 29 -10.09 0.70 -2.63
N LEU A 30 -9.04 -0.08 -2.87
CA LEU A 30 -8.07 -0.53 -1.85
C LEU A 30 -7.47 0.65 -1.08
N TYR A 31 -6.94 1.66 -1.77
CA TYR A 31 -6.39 2.86 -1.11
C TYR A 31 -7.44 3.61 -0.28
N GLY A 32 -8.69 3.67 -0.76
CA GLY A 32 -9.78 4.29 -0.02
C GLY A 32 -10.21 3.49 1.20
N THR A 33 -10.25 2.16 1.09
CA THR A 33 -10.60 1.28 2.21
C THR A 33 -9.52 1.32 3.28
N VAL A 34 -8.24 1.20 2.88
CA VAL A 34 -7.10 1.27 3.82
C VAL A 34 -7.07 2.62 4.54
N SER A 35 -7.36 3.73 3.85
CA SER A 35 -7.38 5.05 4.50
C SER A 35 -8.48 5.15 5.57
N VAL A 36 -9.70 4.69 5.27
CA VAL A 36 -10.81 4.67 6.24
C VAL A 36 -10.51 3.74 7.42
N LEU A 37 -9.99 2.54 7.15
CA LEU A 37 -9.59 1.60 8.20
C LEU A 37 -8.55 2.20 9.16
N ASN A 38 -7.61 3.00 8.65
CA ASN A 38 -6.63 3.70 9.47
C ASN A 38 -7.25 4.75 10.42
N LEU A 39 -8.43 5.30 10.10
CA LEU A 39 -9.17 6.19 11.03
C LEU A 39 -9.99 5.40 12.05
N LEU A 40 -10.54 4.25 11.65
CA LEU A 40 -11.33 3.40 12.53
C LEU A 40 -10.47 2.66 13.55
N PHE A 41 -9.23 2.28 13.18
CA PHE A 41 -8.34 1.51 14.04
C PHE A 41 -8.05 2.19 15.40
N PRO A 42 -7.65 3.48 15.47
CA PRO A 42 -7.47 4.17 16.75
C PRO A 42 -8.74 4.19 17.60
N LEU A 43 -9.91 4.43 16.98
CA LEU A 43 -11.20 4.47 17.68
C LEU A 43 -11.56 3.11 18.27
N TYR A 44 -11.31 2.04 17.53
CA TYR A 44 -11.52 0.67 18.00
C TYR A 44 -10.63 0.36 19.21
N ILE A 45 -9.33 0.69 19.15
CA ILE A 45 -8.42 0.49 20.28
C ILE A 45 -8.90 1.27 21.52
N ILE A 46 -9.24 2.55 21.36
CA ILE A 46 -9.74 3.39 22.46
C ILE A 46 -11.00 2.77 23.08
N TYR A 47 -11.94 2.31 22.26
CA TYR A 47 -13.15 1.63 22.72
C TYR A 47 -12.81 0.39 23.55
N THR A 48 -11.97 -0.51 23.02
CA THR A 48 -11.60 -1.76 23.72
C THR A 48 -10.88 -1.53 25.05
N VAL A 49 -10.05 -0.50 25.14
CA VAL A 49 -9.32 -0.18 26.38
C VAL A 49 -10.23 0.47 27.42
N THR A 50 -11.18 1.30 26.97
CA THR A 50 -12.14 1.95 27.86
C THR A 50 -13.15 0.94 28.43
N ASP A 51 -13.53 -0.05 27.63
CA ASP A 51 -14.47 -1.11 28.03
C ASP A 51 -13.85 -2.16 28.97
N SER A 52 -12.52 -2.30 29.00
CA SER A 52 -11.83 -3.38 29.71
C SER A 52 -11.54 -3.10 31.21
N GLU A 53 -12.16 -2.08 31.80
CA GLU A 53 -11.98 -1.65 33.20
C GLU A 53 -10.51 -1.37 33.61
N VAL A 54 -9.58 -1.35 32.65
CA VAL A 54 -8.12 -1.22 32.88
C VAL A 54 -7.81 0.05 33.66
N PHE A 55 -8.57 1.12 33.42
CA PHE A 55 -8.40 2.41 34.09
C PHE A 55 -8.60 2.37 35.61
N GLU A 56 -9.35 1.40 36.15
CA GLU A 56 -9.55 1.28 37.60
C GLU A 56 -8.29 0.83 38.35
N PHE A 57 -7.38 0.14 37.64
CA PHE A 57 -6.15 -0.42 38.20
C PHE A 57 -4.91 0.44 37.90
N LEU A 58 -5.07 1.53 37.14
CA LEU A 58 -3.97 2.40 36.72
C LEU A 58 -3.69 3.52 37.72
N SER A 59 -2.42 3.84 37.91
CA SER A 59 -2.05 5.04 38.65
C SER A 59 -2.36 6.30 37.83
N GLY A 60 -2.49 7.46 38.49
CA GLY A 60 -2.80 8.71 37.79
C GLY A 60 -1.78 9.08 36.69
N GLY A 61 -0.50 8.72 36.87
CA GLY A 61 0.53 8.90 35.83
C GLY A 61 0.30 8.01 34.61
N ASP A 62 -0.15 6.78 34.83
CA ASP A 62 -0.39 5.82 33.75
C ASP A 62 -1.63 6.18 32.93
N ILE A 63 -2.65 6.75 33.58
CA ILE A 63 -3.82 7.31 32.91
C ILE A 63 -3.40 8.43 31.94
N VAL A 64 -2.53 9.34 32.38
CA VAL A 64 -2.01 10.41 31.51
C VAL A 64 -1.25 9.85 30.32
N ALA A 65 -0.36 8.88 30.55
CA ALA A 65 0.39 8.24 29.48
C ALA A 65 -0.52 7.50 28.47
N CYS A 66 -1.56 6.82 28.96
CA CYS A 66 -2.58 6.17 28.14
C CYS A 66 -3.32 7.18 27.23
N VAL A 67 -3.74 8.32 27.79
CA VAL A 67 -4.37 9.40 27.01
C VAL A 67 -3.41 9.96 25.95
N LEU A 68 -2.13 10.14 26.27
CA LEU A 68 -1.12 10.57 25.29
C LEU A 68 -0.93 9.55 24.17
N VAL A 69 -0.94 8.26 24.48
CA VAL A 69 -0.91 7.18 23.46
C VAL A 69 -2.15 7.26 22.58
N PHE A 70 -3.35 7.47 23.12
CA PHE A 70 -4.57 7.63 22.31
C PHE A 70 -4.51 8.84 21.38
N LEU A 71 -4.06 9.98 21.87
CA LEU A 71 -3.87 11.18 21.03
C LEU A 71 -2.87 10.91 19.90
N LEU A 72 -1.77 10.20 20.21
CA LEU A 72 -0.80 9.79 19.21
C LEU A 72 -1.40 8.82 18.18
N LEU A 73 -2.20 7.84 18.59
CA LEU A 73 -2.86 6.90 17.67
C LEU A 73 -3.84 7.63 16.74
N ILE A 74 -4.62 8.58 17.26
CA ILE A 74 -5.50 9.43 16.45
C ILE A 74 -4.67 10.22 15.45
N PHE A 75 -3.57 10.84 15.89
CA PHE A 75 -2.65 11.58 15.02
C PHE A 75 -2.06 10.67 13.92
N LEU A 76 -1.57 9.48 14.27
CA LEU A 76 -1.05 8.50 13.31
C LEU A 76 -2.14 8.03 12.34
N GLY A 77 -3.37 7.85 12.80
CA GLY A 77 -4.52 7.50 11.96
C GLY A 77 -4.85 8.61 10.95
N ILE A 78 -4.87 9.87 11.37
CA ILE A 78 -5.09 11.03 10.50
C ILE A 78 -3.95 11.19 9.49
N MET A 79 -2.69 11.05 9.93
CA MET A 79 -1.52 11.09 9.05
C MET A 79 -1.55 9.97 8.02
N SER A 80 -1.89 8.76 8.45
CA SER A 80 -2.04 7.60 7.57
C SER A 80 -3.14 7.86 6.54
N PHE A 81 -4.33 8.29 6.99
CA PHE A 81 -5.42 8.65 6.09
C PHE A 81 -4.97 9.68 5.04
N SER A 82 -4.27 10.74 5.47
CA SER A 82 -3.79 11.81 4.60
C SER A 82 -2.81 11.28 3.55
N LEU A 83 -1.87 10.41 3.95
CA LEU A 83 -0.90 9.78 3.06
C LEU A 83 -1.60 8.90 2.01
N TRP A 84 -2.49 8.00 2.43
CA TRP A 84 -3.21 7.11 1.52
C TRP A 84 -4.12 7.88 0.55
N MET A 85 -4.76 8.95 1.01
CA MET A 85 -5.62 9.78 0.16
C MET A 85 -4.84 10.64 -0.84
N ASP A 86 -3.69 11.22 -0.45
CA ASP A 86 -2.78 11.91 -1.37
C ASP A 86 -2.29 10.97 -2.48
N ARG A 87 -1.84 9.77 -2.08
CA ARG A 87 -1.32 8.75 -3.00
C ARG A 87 -2.41 8.21 -3.93
N LYS A 88 -3.65 8.06 -3.45
CA LYS A 88 -4.82 7.73 -4.27
C LYS A 88 -5.10 8.76 -5.36
N LYS A 89 -4.91 10.06 -5.08
CA LYS A 89 -5.08 11.14 -6.07
C LYS A 89 -4.02 11.05 -7.16
N LYS A 90 -2.75 10.91 -6.78
CA LYS A 90 -1.60 10.77 -7.69
C LYS A 90 -1.69 9.54 -8.61
N MET A 91 -2.34 8.47 -8.16
CA MET A 91 -2.60 7.30 -8.99
C MET A 91 -3.46 7.62 -10.22
N LYS A 92 -4.39 8.60 -10.13
CA LYS A 92 -5.20 9.00 -11.30
C LYS A 92 -4.35 9.55 -12.44
N ASP A 93 -3.28 10.25 -12.10
CA ASP A 93 -2.40 10.90 -13.09
C ASP A 93 -1.52 9.85 -13.81
N ILE A 94 -1.04 8.83 -13.08
CA ILE A 94 -0.28 7.70 -13.64
C ILE A 94 -1.14 6.85 -14.59
N LEU A 95 -2.47 6.83 -14.38
CA LEU A 95 -3.41 6.02 -15.16
C LEU A 95 -3.87 6.68 -16.48
N LEU A 96 -3.64 7.98 -16.64
CA LEU A 96 -3.93 8.73 -17.87
C LEU A 96 -2.80 8.60 -18.89
N ASP A 97 -1.60 8.20 -18.46
CA ASP A 97 -0.46 8.03 -19.35
C ASP A 97 -0.57 6.70 -20.12
N ASN A 98 -0.61 6.81 -21.45
CA ASN A 98 -1.05 5.78 -22.41
C ASN A 98 0.01 4.67 -22.57
N SER A 99 0.35 4.01 -21.47
CA SER A 99 1.41 3.00 -21.38
C SER A 99 0.84 1.58 -21.34
N ASP A 100 1.36 0.71 -22.21
CA ASP A 100 0.90 -0.66 -22.41
C ASP A 100 0.98 -1.54 -21.13
N PHE A 101 1.87 -1.20 -20.19
CA PHE A 101 2.05 -1.91 -18.93
C PHE A 101 1.56 -1.09 -17.73
N VAL A 102 0.26 -1.20 -17.43
CA VAL A 102 -0.41 -0.44 -16.35
C VAL A 102 -0.23 -1.08 -14.96
N ALA A 103 -0.11 -2.41 -14.88
CA ALA A 103 -0.11 -3.12 -13.60
C ALA A 103 1.19 -2.94 -12.79
N ILE A 104 2.35 -2.97 -13.47
CA ILE A 104 3.67 -2.92 -12.80
C ILE A 104 3.91 -1.57 -12.10
N PRO A 105 3.65 -0.40 -12.74
CA PRO A 105 3.76 0.90 -12.07
C PRO A 105 2.81 1.05 -10.88
N MET A 106 1.60 0.49 -10.95
CA MET A 106 0.64 0.54 -9.85
C MET A 106 1.08 -0.28 -8.64
N VAL A 107 1.55 -1.51 -8.85
CA VAL A 107 2.08 -2.37 -7.78
C VAL A 107 3.29 -1.70 -7.13
N SER A 108 4.20 -1.13 -7.94
CA SER A 108 5.34 -0.37 -7.43
C SER A 108 4.92 0.79 -6.53
N HIS A 109 3.97 1.63 -6.97
CA HIS A 109 3.47 2.75 -6.19
C HIS A 109 2.81 2.30 -4.89
N PHE A 110 2.09 1.18 -4.92
CA PHE A 110 1.50 0.56 -3.74
C PHE A 110 2.54 0.06 -2.75
N ILE A 111 3.56 -0.68 -3.21
CA ILE A 111 4.64 -1.16 -2.34
C ILE A 111 5.39 0.01 -1.70
N GLN A 112 5.68 1.07 -2.46
CA GLN A 112 6.29 2.28 -1.91
C GLN A 112 5.39 2.90 -0.83
N THR A 113 4.10 3.06 -1.11
CA THR A 113 3.13 3.65 -0.16
C THR A 113 3.03 2.81 1.10
N LEU A 114 2.98 1.48 0.98
CA LEU A 114 2.99 0.55 2.10
C LEU A 114 4.26 0.68 2.95
N GLY A 115 5.44 0.73 2.31
CA GLY A 115 6.71 0.89 3.01
C GLY A 115 6.83 2.22 3.75
N GLU A 116 6.45 3.32 3.10
CA GLU A 116 6.40 4.66 3.72
C GLU A 116 5.43 4.69 4.92
N TRP A 117 4.24 4.12 4.75
CA TRP A 117 3.22 4.07 5.80
C TRP A 117 3.65 3.21 6.99
N LEU A 118 4.05 1.95 6.75
CA LEU A 118 4.48 1.04 7.81
C LEU A 118 5.75 1.56 8.50
N GLY A 119 6.72 2.05 7.73
CA GLY A 119 7.96 2.56 8.28
C GLY A 119 7.76 3.80 9.16
N PHE A 120 6.84 4.69 8.78
CA PHE A 120 6.45 5.82 9.64
C PHE A 120 5.71 5.35 10.90
N TYR A 121 4.77 4.42 10.77
CA TYR A 121 3.99 3.90 11.88
C TYR A 121 4.86 3.18 12.92
N PHE A 122 5.71 2.25 12.48
CA PHE A 122 6.65 1.54 13.36
C PHE A 122 7.78 2.44 13.83
N GLY A 123 8.34 3.26 12.96
CA GLY A 123 9.49 4.11 13.27
C GLY A 123 9.15 5.22 14.25
N VAL A 124 8.27 6.13 13.84
CA VAL A 124 7.91 7.31 14.64
C VAL A 124 6.89 6.92 15.70
N GLY A 125 5.84 6.20 15.33
CA GLY A 125 4.81 5.78 16.29
C GLY A 125 5.38 4.91 17.41
N GLY A 126 6.13 3.86 17.07
CA GLY A 126 6.77 2.99 18.05
C GLY A 126 7.78 3.71 18.95
N CYS A 127 8.56 4.63 18.39
CA CYS A 127 9.50 5.44 19.16
C CYS A 127 8.80 6.32 20.20
N VAL A 128 7.78 7.09 19.78
CA VAL A 128 7.08 8.03 20.69
C VAL A 128 6.31 7.27 21.76
N ILE A 129 5.64 6.16 21.42
CA ILE A 129 4.99 5.29 22.41
C ILE A 129 6.03 4.78 23.42
N SER A 130 7.17 4.26 22.94
CA SER A 130 8.23 3.77 23.84
C SER A 130 8.77 4.87 24.75
N LEU A 131 8.86 6.11 24.25
CA LEU A 131 9.28 7.26 25.05
C LEU A 131 8.27 7.57 26.16
N PHE A 132 6.96 7.56 25.88
CA PHE A 132 5.95 7.72 26.92
C PHE A 132 6.07 6.64 27.98
N PHE A 133 6.29 5.39 27.58
CA PHE A 133 6.47 4.29 28.53
C PHE A 133 7.68 4.48 29.43
N VAL A 134 8.81 4.93 28.88
CA VAL A 134 10.03 5.24 29.65
C VAL A 134 9.80 6.41 30.61
N VAL A 135 9.16 7.49 30.15
CA VAL A 135 8.96 8.72 30.95
C VAL A 135 8.00 8.49 32.11
N PHE A 136 6.92 7.74 31.90
CA PHE A 136 5.89 7.50 32.90
C PHE A 136 6.11 6.21 33.71
N GLY A 137 7.16 5.43 33.41
CA GLY A 137 7.47 4.20 34.13
C GLY A 137 6.48 3.06 33.87
N LEU A 138 5.79 3.09 32.71
CA LEU A 138 4.86 2.03 32.31
C LEU A 138 5.66 0.76 32.03
N GLY A 139 5.37 -0.31 32.78
CA GLY A 139 5.94 -1.62 32.51
C GLY A 139 5.51 -2.17 31.14
N ASP A 140 6.26 -3.17 30.63
CA ASP A 140 5.98 -3.83 29.34
C ASP A 140 4.57 -4.43 29.25
N SER A 141 3.91 -4.67 30.39
CA SER A 141 2.56 -5.23 30.49
C SER A 141 1.51 -4.38 29.77
N LEU A 142 1.58 -3.05 29.84
CA LEU A 142 0.61 -2.19 29.15
C LEU A 142 0.86 -2.14 27.63
N GLY A 143 2.13 -2.19 27.20
CA GLY A 143 2.49 -2.22 25.78
C GLY A 143 1.99 -3.49 25.09
N GLN A 144 2.07 -4.63 25.80
CA GLN A 144 1.46 -5.90 25.40
C GLN A 144 -0.08 -5.85 25.44
N LEU A 145 -0.67 -5.18 26.43
CA LEU A 145 -2.12 -5.09 26.61
C LEU A 145 -2.81 -4.38 25.44
N PHE A 146 -2.17 -3.36 24.88
CA PHE A 146 -2.69 -2.70 23.69
C PHE A 146 -2.50 -3.53 22.40
N GLY A 147 -1.58 -4.49 22.36
CA GLY A 147 -1.29 -5.31 21.17
C GLY A 147 -0.75 -4.53 19.95
N ILE A 148 -0.33 -3.27 20.13
CA ILE A 148 0.00 -2.34 19.03
C ILE A 148 1.48 -2.42 18.65
N LEU A 149 2.34 -2.86 19.57
CA LEU A 149 3.79 -2.86 19.40
C LEU A 149 4.38 -4.27 19.42
N PRO A 150 4.91 -4.78 18.29
CA PRO A 150 5.36 -6.16 18.16
C PRO A 150 6.71 -6.43 18.83
N LEU A 151 7.52 -5.40 19.09
CA LEU A 151 8.86 -5.54 19.67
C LEU A 151 8.92 -5.15 21.16
N GLY A 152 7.80 -4.77 21.76
CA GLY A 152 7.73 -4.30 23.14
C GLY A 152 8.02 -2.81 23.31
N THR A 153 8.27 -2.39 24.55
CA THR A 153 8.48 -1.00 24.94
C THR A 153 9.77 -0.82 25.74
N GLY A 154 10.15 0.43 26.05
CA GLY A 154 11.32 0.71 26.89
C GLY A 154 12.45 1.47 26.17
N LEU A 155 13.55 1.70 26.90
CA LEU A 155 14.60 2.63 26.49
C LEU A 155 15.39 2.15 25.27
N SER A 156 15.62 0.85 25.14
CA SER A 156 16.21 0.26 23.94
C SER A 156 15.32 0.47 22.71
N MET A 157 14.01 0.38 22.89
CA MET A 157 13.02 0.49 21.82
C MET A 157 12.89 1.90 21.25
N VAL A 158 13.16 2.94 22.05
CA VAL A 158 13.27 4.33 21.56
C VAL A 158 14.30 4.45 20.42
N VAL A 159 15.36 3.64 20.43
CA VAL A 159 16.39 3.61 19.38
C VAL A 159 16.09 2.58 18.30
N ILE A 160 15.56 1.41 18.67
CA ILE A 160 15.30 0.31 17.73
C ILE A 160 14.17 0.66 16.76
N TYR A 161 13.07 1.25 17.24
CA TYR A 161 11.92 1.56 16.38
C TYR A 161 12.29 2.45 15.19
N PRO A 162 13.00 3.60 15.35
CA PRO A 162 13.45 4.41 14.22
C PRO A 162 14.32 3.65 13.21
N ILE A 163 15.20 2.75 13.67
CA ILE A 163 16.05 1.94 12.79
C ILE A 163 15.18 0.96 11.99
N VAL A 164 14.27 0.24 12.66
CA VAL A 164 13.34 -0.69 12.01
C VAL A 164 12.45 0.05 11.01
N GLY A 165 11.88 1.19 11.40
CA GLY A 165 11.07 2.03 10.53
C GLY A 165 11.83 2.49 9.29
N TYR A 166 13.06 2.96 9.47
CA TYR A 166 13.94 3.33 8.35
C TYR A 166 14.19 2.17 7.39
N LEU A 167 14.54 0.99 7.91
CA LEU A 167 14.76 -0.21 7.09
C LEU A 167 13.50 -0.59 6.29
N ILE A 168 12.32 -0.52 6.90
CA ILE A 168 11.04 -0.78 6.22
C ILE A 168 10.83 0.20 5.06
N VAL A 169 11.06 1.51 5.28
CA VAL A 169 10.92 2.52 4.21
C VAL A 169 11.90 2.24 3.07
N VAL A 170 13.17 2.00 3.39
CA VAL A 170 14.21 1.76 2.38
C VAL A 170 13.92 0.49 1.59
N SER A 171 13.56 -0.60 2.25
CA SER A 171 13.19 -1.85 1.57
C SER A 171 11.98 -1.68 0.67
N GLY A 172 10.92 -1.01 1.14
CA GLY A 172 9.74 -0.72 0.31
C GLY A 172 10.08 0.12 -0.91
N ARG A 173 10.94 1.14 -0.75
CA ARG A 173 11.42 1.98 -1.86
C ARG A 173 12.26 1.19 -2.85
N LEU A 174 13.21 0.38 -2.38
CA LEU A 174 14.05 -0.48 -3.21
C LEU A 174 13.19 -1.38 -4.09
N ILE A 175 12.24 -2.10 -3.48
CA ILE A 175 11.36 -3.03 -4.21
C ILE A 175 10.53 -2.26 -5.25
N ALA A 176 9.97 -1.10 -4.88
CA ALA A 176 9.20 -0.27 -5.80
C ALA A 176 10.04 0.20 -7.00
N GLU A 177 11.28 0.62 -6.78
CA GLU A 177 12.20 1.03 -7.84
C GLU A 177 12.57 -0.13 -8.78
N LEU A 178 12.81 -1.33 -8.23
CA LEU A 178 13.04 -2.54 -9.03
C LEU A 178 11.87 -2.82 -9.99
N TYR A 179 10.62 -2.73 -9.51
CA TYR A 179 9.44 -2.89 -10.36
C TYR A 179 9.35 -1.82 -11.47
N ARG A 180 9.68 -0.56 -11.18
CA ARG A 180 9.70 0.51 -12.21
C ARG A 180 10.78 0.29 -13.25
N ALA A 181 11.96 -0.18 -12.84
CA ALA A 181 13.04 -0.52 -13.75
C ALA A 181 12.60 -1.64 -14.71
N LEU A 182 11.96 -2.69 -14.19
CA LEU A 182 11.38 -3.76 -15.01
C LEU A 182 10.33 -3.25 -16.00
N ALA A 183 9.42 -2.37 -15.56
CA ALA A 183 8.43 -1.76 -16.45
C ALA A 183 9.08 -0.92 -17.56
N SER A 184 10.12 -0.15 -17.23
CA SER A 184 10.87 0.65 -18.21
C SER A 184 11.57 -0.23 -19.26
N ILE A 185 12.21 -1.32 -18.83
CA ILE A 185 12.85 -2.29 -19.73
C ILE A 185 11.82 -2.95 -20.66
N ALA A 186 10.67 -3.37 -20.12
CA ALA A 186 9.61 -3.98 -20.90
C ALA A 186 9.03 -3.02 -21.95
N ASN A 187 8.77 -1.77 -21.56
CA ASN A 187 8.28 -0.72 -22.46
C ASN A 187 9.28 -0.40 -23.58
N ASN A 188 10.57 -0.28 -23.25
CA ASN A 188 11.58 0.10 -24.22
C ASN A 188 11.93 -1.03 -25.20
N THR A 189 11.97 -2.29 -24.74
CA THR A 189 12.21 -3.47 -25.61
C THR A 189 11.10 -3.64 -26.65
N LYS A 190 9.85 -3.26 -26.34
CA LYS A 190 8.74 -3.28 -27.31
C LYS A 190 8.91 -2.22 -28.40
N ARG A 191 9.42 -1.02 -28.06
CA ARG A 191 9.63 0.07 -29.03
C ARG A 191 10.78 -0.20 -30.01
N THR A 192 11.78 -0.97 -29.61
CA THR A 192 12.93 -1.33 -30.47
C THR A 192 12.68 -2.53 -31.37
N ASN A 193 11.57 -3.26 -31.19
CA ASN A 193 11.25 -4.48 -31.95
C ASN A 193 9.90 -4.42 -32.70
N PRO A 194 9.66 -3.44 -33.60
CA PRO A 194 8.41 -3.32 -34.36
C PRO A 194 8.23 -4.42 -35.45
N ALA A 195 9.23 -5.26 -35.71
CA ALA A 195 9.30 -6.15 -36.89
C ALA A 195 8.69 -7.55 -36.72
N LYS A 196 7.62 -7.72 -35.92
CA LYS A 196 6.86 -8.99 -35.87
C LYS A 196 5.36 -8.85 -36.14
N GLY A 197 4.91 -7.68 -36.59
CA GLY A 197 3.51 -7.42 -36.95
C GLY A 197 3.20 -7.50 -38.44
N GLN A 198 4.14 -7.96 -39.27
CA GLN A 198 3.99 -7.96 -40.73
C GLN A 198 4.60 -9.22 -41.38
N GLU A 199 4.35 -10.38 -40.76
CA GLU A 199 4.47 -11.68 -41.40
C GLU A 199 3.09 -12.34 -41.31
N ASP A 200 2.15 -11.88 -42.15
CA ASP A 200 0.96 -12.63 -42.56
C ASP A 200 0.28 -11.82 -43.68
N THR A 201 0.96 -11.74 -44.82
CA THR A 201 0.31 -11.48 -46.10
C THR A 201 0.85 -12.53 -47.06
N PRO A 202 0.04 -13.47 -47.54
CA PRO A 202 0.48 -14.46 -48.50
C PRO A 202 0.98 -13.73 -49.74
N ALA A 203 2.18 -14.11 -50.19
CA ALA A 203 2.69 -13.75 -51.49
C ALA A 203 1.68 -14.17 -52.56
N ASP A 204 1.15 -13.21 -53.33
CA ASP A 204 0.58 -13.55 -54.62
C ASP A 204 0.86 -12.45 -55.65
N GLU A 205 1.42 -12.92 -56.76
CA GLU A 205 1.49 -12.38 -58.11
C GLU A 205 2.28 -11.07 -58.36
N ALA A 206 3.55 -11.28 -58.72
CA ALA A 206 4.26 -10.39 -59.64
C ALA A 206 3.66 -10.47 -61.05
N PRO A 207 3.42 -9.36 -61.76
CA PRO A 207 3.26 -9.41 -63.20
C PRO A 207 4.64 -9.35 -63.85
N VAL A 208 5.00 -10.44 -64.52
CA VAL A 208 6.02 -10.51 -65.57
C VAL A 208 5.73 -9.42 -66.61
N GLY A 209 6.74 -8.64 -66.97
CA GLY A 209 6.62 -7.56 -67.95
C GLY A 209 6.37 -8.05 -69.37
N THR A 210 6.03 -7.11 -70.25
CA THR A 210 6.52 -7.09 -71.64
C THR A 210 6.48 -5.65 -72.15
N GLU A 211 7.57 -5.29 -72.81
CA GLU A 211 7.83 -4.06 -73.54
C GLU A 211 6.90 -3.96 -74.77
N ASP A 212 6.38 -2.76 -75.04
CA ASP A 212 6.52 -2.00 -76.31
C ASP A 212 5.73 -0.68 -76.23
#